data_AF-A0A846GE17-F1
#
_entry.id   AF-A0A846GE17-F1
#
_cell.length_a   1.000
_cell.length_b   1.000
_cell.length_c   1.000
_cell.angle_alpha   90.00
_cell.angle_beta   90.00
_cell.angle_gamma   90.00
#
_symmetry.space_group_name_H-M   'P 1'
#
loop_
_entity.id
_entity.type
_entity.pdbx_description
1 polymer ?
#
loop_
_entity_poly.entity_id
_entity_poly.type
_entity_poly.pdbx_seq_one_letter_code
_entity_poly.pdbx_strand_id
1 'polypeptide(L)' 'MGTREASFLLGMSRQRLLVLLAQGRVKGAEKKGRFWEIPVSDSGMPVIIPARRGPKGMWRKRESTTPKMIHVNQNKIQSN' A
#
# COMPACT_ATOMS: atom_id res chain seq x y z
N MET A 1 -4.61 14.35 -14.20
CA MET A 1 -4.09 14.94 -12.94
C MET A 1 -2.59 14.70 -12.82
N GLY A 2 -1.90 15.50 -12.00
CA GLY A 2 -0.44 15.38 -11.80
C GLY A 2 -0.06 14.38 -10.69
N THR A 3 1.23 14.03 -10.62
CA THR A 3 1.76 13.06 -9.62
C THR A 3 1.56 13.51 -8.18
N ARG A 4 1.62 14.83 -7.90
CA ARG A 4 1.41 15.39 -6.56
C ARG A 4 -0.01 15.13 -6.06
N GLU A 5 -1.00 15.49 -6.86
CA GLU A 5 -2.42 15.31 -6.54
C GLU A 5 -2.76 13.83 -6.39
N ALA A 6 -2.32 13.01 -7.34
CA ALA A 6 -2.56 11.57 -7.29
C ALA A 6 -1.95 10.92 -6.03
N SER A 7 -0.76 11.34 -5.60
CA SER A 7 -0.12 10.80 -4.39
C SER A 7 -0.88 11.16 -3.11
N PHE A 8 -1.43 12.38 -3.07
CA PHE A 8 -2.25 12.86 -1.96
C PHE A 8 -3.55 12.06 -1.85
N LEU A 9 -4.26 11.87 -2.98
CA LEU A 9 -5.50 11.09 -3.03
C LEU A 9 -5.30 9.63 -2.61
N LEU A 10 -4.18 9.03 -2.98
CA LEU A 10 -3.86 7.64 -2.66
C LEU A 10 -3.27 7.43 -1.26
N GLY A 11 -2.99 8.51 -0.52
CA GLY A 11 -2.35 8.43 0.80
C GLY A 11 -0.96 7.78 0.76
N MET A 12 -0.19 7.99 -0.31
CA MET A 12 1.15 7.40 -0.46
C MET A 12 2.21 8.41 -0.87
N SER A 13 3.49 8.07 -0.68
CA SER A 13 4.59 8.96 -1.08
C SER A 13 4.67 9.11 -2.60
N ARG A 14 5.10 10.30 -3.06
CA ARG A 14 5.34 10.57 -4.49
C ARG A 14 6.32 9.57 -5.09
N GLN A 15 7.37 9.22 -4.36
CA GLN A 15 8.38 8.24 -4.78
C GLN A 15 7.74 6.87 -5.02
N ARG A 16 6.85 6.43 -4.12
CA ARG A 16 6.15 5.15 -4.28
C ARG A 16 5.25 5.15 -5.52
N LEU A 17 4.55 6.25 -5.76
CA LEU A 17 3.71 6.41 -6.95
C LEU A 17 4.54 6.40 -8.24
N LEU A 18 5.70 7.06 -8.27
CA LEU A 18 6.62 7.01 -9.42
C LEU A 18 7.12 5.60 -9.72
N VAL A 19 7.41 4.80 -8.68
CA VAL A 19 7.74 3.37 -8.86
C VAL A 19 6.57 2.61 -9.48
N LEU A 20 5.33 2.87 -9.07
CA LEU A 20 4.16 2.22 -9.68
C LEU A 20 3.95 2.64 -11.13
N LEU A 21 4.15 3.92 -11.44
CA LEU A 21 4.08 4.45 -12.81
C LEU A 21 5.14 3.82 -13.72
N ALA A 22 6.39 3.74 -13.25
CA ALA A 22 7.48 3.06 -13.96
C ALA A 22 7.21 1.56 -14.17
N GLN A 23 6.49 0.92 -13.25
CA GLN A 23 6.04 -0.47 -13.37
C GLN A 23 4.80 -0.65 -14.27
N GLY A 24 4.22 0.43 -14.80
CA GLY A 24 2.98 0.36 -15.58
C GLY A 24 1.74 -0.03 -14.76
N ARG A 25 1.76 0.23 -13.45
CA ARG A 25 0.74 -0.23 -12.49
C ARG A 25 -0.31 0.83 -12.16
N VAL A 26 -0.31 1.98 -12.84
CA VAL A 26 -1.36 2.98 -12.72
C VAL A 26 -2.17 2.95 -14.01
N LYS A 27 -3.47 2.63 -13.92
CA LYS A 27 -4.30 2.37 -15.09
C LYS A 27 -4.43 3.64 -15.95
N GLY A 28 -4.09 3.52 -17.23
CA GLY A 28 -4.23 4.61 -18.20
C GLY A 28 -3.27 5.79 -17.99
N ALA A 29 -2.26 5.65 -17.13
CA ALA A 29 -1.26 6.70 -16.95
C ALA A 29 -0.30 6.75 -18.15
N GLU A 30 -0.03 7.97 -18.63
CA GLU A 30 0.84 8.23 -19.78
C GLU A 30 1.98 9.19 -19.38
N LYS A 31 3.16 8.97 -19.95
CA LYS A 31 4.32 9.85 -19.72
C LYS A 31 4.38 10.92 -20.82
N LYS A 32 4.08 12.17 -20.47
CA LYS A 32 4.21 13.34 -21.34
C LYS A 32 5.49 14.10 -20.99
N GLY A 33 6.58 13.77 -21.68
CA GLY A 33 7.90 14.34 -21.45
C GLY A 33 8.44 14.03 -20.04
N ARG A 34 8.57 15.08 -19.21
CA ARG A 34 9.03 14.96 -17.82
C ARG A 34 7.91 14.61 -16.82
N PHE A 35 6.65 14.73 -17.22
CA PHE A 35 5.51 14.57 -16.31
C PHE A 35 4.71 13.31 -16.62
N TRP A 36 3.97 12.84 -15.62
CA TRP A 36 2.98 11.79 -15.77
C TRP A 36 1.59 12.40 -15.78
N GLU A 37 0.82 12.08 -16.80
CA GLU A 37 -0.60 12.33 -16.83
C GLU A 37 -1.31 11.09 -16.29
N ILE A 38 -2.06 11.29 -15.20
CA ILE A 38 -2.76 10.21 -14.50
C ILE A 38 -4.27 10.45 -14.66
N PRO A 39 -5.02 9.50 -15.23
CA PRO A 39 -6.48 9.61 -15.31
C PRO A 39 -7.12 9.26 -13.96
N VAL A 40 -8.31 9.82 -13.74
CA VAL A 40 -9.19 9.48 -12.62
C VAL A 40 -10.29 8.54 -13.11
N SER A 41 -10.74 7.62 -12.26
CA SER A 41 -11.98 6.88 -12.52
C SER A 41 -13.20 7.75 -12.27
N ASP A 42 -14.39 7.22 -12.56
CA ASP A 42 -15.68 7.88 -12.29
C ASP A 42 -15.86 8.28 -10.81
N SER A 43 -15.18 7.58 -9.90
CA SER A 43 -15.12 7.88 -8.47
C SER A 43 -14.11 8.98 -8.08
N GLY A 44 -13.43 9.61 -9.04
CA GLY A 44 -12.43 10.65 -8.79
C GLY A 44 -11.07 10.16 -8.29
N MET A 45 -10.84 8.85 -8.25
CA MET A 45 -9.61 8.26 -7.71
C MET A 45 -8.73 7.63 -8.81
N PRO A 46 -7.40 7.74 -8.73
CA PRO A 46 -6.52 6.93 -9.59
C PRO A 46 -6.59 5.45 -9.23
N VAL A 47 -6.57 4.60 -10.27
CA VAL A 47 -6.70 3.14 -10.10
C VAL A 47 -5.34 2.46 -10.19
N ILE A 48 -4.93 1.77 -9.12
CA ILE A 48 -3.69 0.98 -9.07
C ILE A 48 -3.99 -0.48 -9.42
N ILE A 49 -3.22 -1.02 -10.37
CA ILE A 49 -3.25 -2.42 -10.76
C ILE A 49 -2.42 -3.23 -9.76
N PRO A 50 -2.98 -4.29 -9.14
CA PRO A 50 -2.24 -5.15 -8.21
C PRO A 50 -1.10 -5.88 -8.93
N ALA A 51 -0.04 -6.23 -8.18
CA ALA A 51 1.03 -7.06 -8.73
C ALA A 51 0.51 -8.47 -9.02
N ARG A 52 1.03 -9.09 -10.09
CA ARG A 52 0.63 -10.45 -10.50
C ARG A 52 1.25 -11.56 -9.66
N ARG A 53 2.45 -11.34 -9.11
CA ARG A 53 3.23 -12.35 -8.35
C ARG A 53 3.28 -12.01 -6.87
N GLY A 54 3.50 -13.05 -6.05
CA GLY A 54 3.64 -12.98 -4.60
C GLY A 54 2.32 -13.24 -3.86
N PRO A 55 2.39 -13.65 -2.58
CA PRO A 55 1.20 -13.81 -1.77
C PRO A 55 0.48 -12.47 -1.68
N LYS A 56 -0.83 -12.47 -1.96
CA LYS A 56 -1.68 -11.32 -1.65
C LYS A 56 -1.55 -11.06 -0.16
N GLY A 57 -1.49 -9.79 0.26
CA GLY A 57 -1.39 -9.45 1.67
C GLY A 57 -2.56 -10.06 2.44
N MET A 58 -2.32 -11.18 3.14
CA MET A 58 -3.31 -11.86 3.97
C MET A 58 -3.36 -11.27 5.39
N TRP A 59 -3.04 -9.98 5.52
CA TRP A 59 -3.12 -9.30 6.81
C TRP A 59 -4.53 -9.49 7.37
N ARG A 60 -4.59 -9.98 8.61
CA ARG A 60 -5.85 -10.22 9.31
C ARG A 60 -6.54 -8.87 9.48
N LYS A 61 -7.56 -8.60 8.66
CA LYS A 61 -8.30 -7.32 8.65
C LYS A 61 -9.23 -7.16 9.87
N ARG A 62 -9.41 -8.22 10.64
CA ARG A 62 -10.29 -8.28 11.82
C ARG A 62 -9.44 -8.45 13.07
N GLU A 63 -9.84 -7.77 14.13
CA GLU A 63 -9.27 -7.93 15.46
C GLU A 63 -9.47 -9.36 15.96
N SER A 64 -8.54 -9.83 16.80
CA SER A 64 -8.65 -11.17 17.37
C SER A 64 -9.72 -11.18 18.45
N THR A 65 -10.76 -11.99 18.28
CA THR A 65 -11.76 -12.21 19.34
C THR A 65 -11.19 -13.01 20.51
N THR A 66 -10.16 -13.82 20.25
CA THR A 66 -9.49 -14.62 21.28
C THR A 66 -8.35 -13.84 21.94
N PRO A 67 -8.26 -13.87 23.29
CA PRO A 67 -7.16 -13.25 24.01
C PRO A 67 -5.84 -13.96 23.68
N LYS A 68 -4.79 -13.18 23.45
CA LYS A 68 -3.44 -13.71 23.29
C LYS A 68 -2.83 -13.92 24.67
N MET A 69 -2.62 -15.17 25.06
CA MET A 69 -1.88 -15.51 26.27
C MET A 69 -0.41 -15.69 25.93
N ILE A 70 0.47 -14.99 26.65
CA ILE A 70 1.91 -15.22 26.62
C ILE A 70 2.22 -16.10 27.83
N HIS A 71 2.73 -17.30 27.59
CA HIS A 71 3.23 -18.16 28.66
C HIS A 71 4.63 -17.71 29.02
N VAL A 72 4.78 -17.17 30.22
CA VAL A 72 6.07 -16.70 30.72
C VAL A 72 6.58 -17.68 31.78
N ASN A 73 7.86 -18.03 31.70
CA ASN A 73 8.50 -18.86 32.72
C ASN A 73 8.84 -18.01 33.95
N GLN A 74 7.91 -17.94 34.90
CA GLN A 74 8.04 -17.14 36.11
C GLN A 74 9.24 -17.56 36.97
N ASN A 75 9.59 -18.85 37.00
CA ASN A 75 10.70 -19.36 37.79
C ASN A 75 12.04 -18.74 37.37
N LYS A 76 12.23 -18.49 36.06
CA LYS A 76 13.44 -17.83 35.54
C LYS A 76 13.46 -16.31 35.78
N ILE A 77 12.30 -15.68 35.92
CA ILE A 77 12.20 -14.23 36.16
C ILE A 77 12.49 -13.91 37.63
N GLN A 78 12.05 -14.76 38.55
CA GLN A 78 12.28 -14.55 39.98
C GLN A 78 13.74 -14.79 40.41
N SER A 79 14.53 -15.49 39.59
CA SER A 79 15.93 -15.85 39.89
C SER A 79 16.98 -14.87 39.38
N ASN A 80 16.58 -13.75 38.76
CA ASN A 80 17.45 -12.66 38.28
C ASN A 80 17.23 -11.42 39.12
#